data_AF-A0A382ZBB1-F1
#
_entry.id   AF-A0A382ZBB1-F1
#
_cell.length_a   1.000
_cell.length_b   1.000
_cell.length_c   1.000
_cell.angle_alpha   90.00
_cell.angle_beta   90.00
_cell.angle_gamma   90.00
#
_symmetry.space_group_name_H-M   'P 1'
#
loop_
_entity.id
_entity.type
_entity.pdbx_description
1 polymer ?
#
loop_
_entity_poly.entity_id
_entity_poly.type
_entity_poly.pdbx_seq_one_letter_code
_entity_poly.pdbx_strand_id
1 'polypeptide(L)'
;MTTLEANADLLKRQRELISRKELKPFTKRKDGPGLIYLSVHLTCIGLSGLLIYLAANSNWLWPVMLLHGILLGHLFAPLHETSHGTAFRTRWINEAVLWFTGVVIIWPPIYFRYD
;
A
#
# COMPACT_ATOMS: atom_id res chain seq x y z
N MET A 1 -21.63 -4.00 33.33
CA MET A 1 -20.33 -3.96 32.62
C MET A 1 -20.40 -2.82 31.63
N THR A 2 -19.54 -1.82 31.77
CA THR A 2 -19.50 -0.68 30.86
C THR A 2 -18.84 -1.08 29.53
N THR A 3 -19.05 -0.31 28.46
CA THR A 3 -18.41 -0.57 27.15
C THR A 3 -16.88 -0.56 27.24
N LEU A 4 -16.31 0.26 28.13
CA LEU A 4 -14.87 0.31 28.42
C LEU A 4 -14.36 -0.98 29.08
N GLU A 5 -15.09 -1.51 30.06
CA GLU A 5 -14.73 -2.78 30.72
C GLU A 5 -14.81 -3.97 29.76
N ALA A 6 -15.83 -4.00 28.89
CA ALA A 6 -15.97 -5.03 27.88
C ALA A 6 -14.82 -4.99 26.85
N ASN A 7 -14.42 -3.81 26.39
CA ASN A 7 -13.29 -3.64 25.47
C ASN A 7 -11.95 -4.03 26.12
N ALA A 8 -11.75 -3.69 27.39
CA ALA A 8 -10.55 -4.09 28.13
C ALA A 8 -10.45 -5.62 28.29
N ASP A 9 -11.57 -6.30 28.56
CA ASP A 9 -11.63 -7.76 28.64
C ASP A 9 -11.37 -8.43 27.29
N LEU A 10 -11.93 -7.88 26.19
CA LEU A 10 -11.67 -8.35 24.83
C LEU A 10 -10.18 -8.25 24.45
N LEU A 11 -9.55 -7.10 24.73
CA LEU A 11 -8.11 -6.91 24.47
C LEU A 11 -7.25 -7.85 25.31
N LYS A 12 -7.69 -8.15 26.54
CA LYS A 12 -7.02 -9.11 27.41
C LYS A 12 -7.12 -10.53 26.85
N ARG A 13 -8.33 -10.97 26.45
CA ARG A 13 -8.57 -12.27 25.82
C ARG A 13 -7.82 -12.44 24.50
N GLN A 14 -7.78 -11.41 23.65
CA GLN A 14 -6.97 -11.44 22.41
C GLN A 14 -5.48 -11.64 22.68
N ARG A 15 -4.95 -11.05 23.76
CA ARG A 15 -3.55 -11.22 24.20
C ARG A 15 -3.29 -12.61 24.81
N GLU A 16 -4.33 -13.29 25.29
CA GLU A 16 -4.25 -14.65 25.83
C GLU A 16 -4.31 -15.73 24.73
N LEU A 17 -4.93 -15.45 23.57
CA LEU A 17 -5.05 -16.42 22.46
C LEU A 17 -3.71 -16.79 21.80
N ILE A 18 -2.81 -15.83 21.61
CA ILE A 18 -1.47 -16.06 21.05
C ILE A 18 -0.48 -15.20 21.84
N SER A 19 0.58 -15.81 22.36
CA SER A 19 1.57 -15.05 23.11
C SER A 19 2.31 -14.07 22.21
N ARG A 20 2.73 -12.90 22.74
CA ARG A 20 3.57 -11.95 21.99
C ARG A 20 4.85 -12.59 21.44
N LYS A 21 5.38 -13.59 22.15
CA LYS A 21 6.58 -14.34 21.74
C LYS A 21 6.34 -15.14 20.46
N GLU A 22 5.16 -15.74 20.33
CA GLU A 22 4.74 -16.49 19.14
C GLU A 22 4.36 -15.59 17.97
N LEU A 23 3.83 -14.38 18.24
CA LEU A 23 3.45 -13.44 17.17
C LEU A 23 4.66 -12.70 16.57
N LYS A 24 5.71 -12.47 17.37
CA LYS A 24 6.90 -11.66 17.00
C LYS A 24 7.59 -12.09 15.70
N PRO A 25 7.72 -13.39 15.33
CA PRO A 25 8.30 -13.78 14.06
C PRO A 25 7.48 -13.32 12.84
N PHE A 26 6.15 -13.27 12.97
CA PHE A 26 5.23 -12.92 11.89
C PHE A 26 5.11 -11.41 11.66
N THR A 27 5.49 -10.59 12.65
CA THR A 27 5.50 -9.13 12.53
C THR A 27 6.83 -8.56 12.03
N LYS A 28 7.79 -9.43 11.68
CA LYS A 28 9.08 -8.99 11.12
C LYS A 28 8.90 -8.44 9.71
N ARG A 29 9.06 -7.11 9.61
CA ARG A 29 9.09 -6.36 8.35
C ARG A 29 10.26 -6.81 7.47
N LYS A 30 10.02 -6.89 6.16
CA LYS A 30 11.01 -7.24 5.13
C LYS A 30 10.83 -6.32 3.92
N ASP A 31 11.94 -5.85 3.35
CA ASP A 31 11.89 -4.93 2.21
C ASP A 31 11.59 -5.65 0.88
N GLY A 32 12.13 -6.85 0.70
CA GLY A 32 12.09 -7.60 -0.57
C GLY A 32 10.69 -7.79 -1.14
N PRO A 33 9.72 -8.37 -0.40
CA PRO A 33 8.37 -8.57 -0.93
C PRO A 33 7.71 -7.25 -1.38
N GLY A 34 7.80 -6.19 -0.56
CA GLY A 34 7.22 -4.89 -0.88
C GLY A 34 7.84 -4.28 -2.15
N LEU A 35 9.16 -4.39 -2.32
CA LEU A 35 9.84 -3.93 -3.53
C LEU A 35 9.42 -4.71 -4.78
N ILE A 36 9.28 -6.04 -4.68
CA ILE A 36 8.82 -6.87 -5.81
C ILE A 36 7.41 -6.46 -6.23
N TYR A 37 6.47 -6.35 -5.28
CA TYR A 37 5.10 -5.94 -5.59
C TYR A 37 5.06 -4.55 -6.24
N LEU A 38 5.81 -3.59 -5.70
CA LEU A 38 5.89 -2.24 -6.25
C LEU A 38 6.48 -2.27 -7.67
N SER A 39 7.58 -2.99 -7.89
CA SER A 39 8.20 -3.09 -9.22
C SER A 39 7.26 -3.69 -10.25
N VAL A 40 6.57 -4.79 -9.93
CA VAL A 40 5.59 -5.41 -10.83
C VAL A 40 4.47 -4.43 -11.17
N HIS A 41 3.94 -3.73 -10.16
CA HIS A 41 2.87 -2.76 -10.35
C HIS A 41 3.32 -1.58 -11.25
N LEU A 42 4.52 -1.03 -11.02
CA LEU A 42 5.09 0.02 -11.87
C LEU A 42 5.34 -0.47 -13.30
N THR A 43 5.76 -1.72 -13.49
CA THR A 43 5.87 -2.32 -14.81
C THR A 43 4.50 -2.40 -15.49
N CYS A 44 3.44 -2.83 -14.80
CA CYS A 44 2.09 -2.83 -15.36
C CYS A 44 1.60 -1.42 -15.75
N ILE A 45 1.92 -0.40 -14.95
CA ILE A 45 1.62 1.01 -15.27
C ILE A 45 2.38 1.44 -16.53
N GLY A 46 3.68 1.15 -16.62
CA GLY A 46 4.49 1.47 -17.81
C GLY A 46 3.99 0.77 -19.08
N LEU A 47 3.67 -0.52 -18.99
CA LEU A 47 3.14 -1.29 -20.12
C LEU A 47 1.76 -0.80 -20.57
N SER A 48 0.87 -0.47 -19.63
CA SER A 48 -0.44 0.10 -19.99
C SER A 48 -0.30 1.49 -20.61
N GLY A 49 0.65 2.32 -20.17
CA GLY A 49 0.99 3.58 -20.83
C GLY A 49 1.50 3.39 -22.27
N LEU A 50 2.33 2.38 -22.50
CA LEU A 50 2.73 1.98 -23.86
C LEU A 50 1.53 1.52 -24.70
N LEU A 51 0.60 0.75 -24.11
CA LEU A 51 -0.62 0.35 -24.82
C LEU A 51 -1.48 1.56 -25.20
N ILE A 52 -1.58 2.60 -24.36
CA ILE A 52 -2.28 3.85 -24.72
C ILE A 52 -1.65 4.45 -25.96
N TYR A 53 -0.31 4.56 -25.99
CA TYR A 53 0.42 5.11 -27.13
C TYR A 53 0.13 4.32 -28.42
N LEU A 54 0.15 2.99 -28.35
CA LEU A 54 -0.15 2.12 -29.49
C LEU A 54 -1.63 2.18 -29.92
N ALA A 55 -2.55 2.43 -28.97
CA ALA A 55 -3.99 2.47 -29.21
C ALA A 55 -4.51 3.85 -29.67
N ALA A 56 -3.66 4.88 -29.79
CA ALA A 56 -4.04 6.28 -29.96
C ALA A 56 -5.06 6.57 -31.08
N ASN A 57 -5.02 5.81 -32.18
CA ASN A 57 -5.94 5.96 -33.33
C ASN A 57 -6.93 4.80 -33.46
N SER A 58 -7.21 4.09 -32.37
CA SER A 58 -8.06 2.90 -32.36
C SER A 58 -9.21 3.02 -31.37
N ASN A 59 -10.29 2.27 -31.59
CA ASN A 59 -11.40 2.16 -30.64
C ASN A 59 -11.00 1.54 -29.29
N TRP A 60 -9.79 0.96 -29.19
CA TRP A 60 -9.24 0.42 -27.95
C TRP A 60 -8.69 1.48 -27.00
N LEU A 61 -8.53 2.73 -27.44
CA LEU A 61 -7.99 3.81 -26.60
C LEU A 61 -8.73 3.93 -25.27
N TRP A 62 -10.07 3.95 -25.31
CA TRP A 62 -10.90 4.11 -24.11
C TRP A 62 -10.75 2.95 -23.11
N PRO A 63 -10.91 1.66 -23.49
CA PRO A 63 -10.64 0.55 -22.59
C PRO A 63 -9.23 0.55 -21.99
N VAL A 64 -8.22 0.88 -22.79
CA VAL A 64 -6.82 0.89 -22.33
C VAL A 64 -6.56 2.04 -21.36
N MET A 65 -7.14 3.22 -21.62
CA MET A 65 -7.10 4.35 -20.69
C MET A 65 -7.79 4.02 -19.36
N LEU A 66 -8.94 3.34 -19.39
CA LEU A 66 -9.62 2.89 -18.17
C LEU A 66 -8.73 1.93 -17.37
N LEU A 67 -8.14 0.93 -18.03
CA LEU A 67 -7.20 0.00 -17.40
C LEU A 67 -6.02 0.74 -16.75
N HIS A 68 -5.41 1.68 -17.48
CA HIS A 68 -4.29 2.48 -16.99
C HIS A 68 -4.70 3.33 -15.77
N GLY A 69 -5.87 3.96 -15.82
CA GLY A 69 -6.42 4.72 -14.69
C GLY A 69 -6.64 3.85 -13.44
N ILE A 70 -7.16 2.64 -13.60
CA ILE A 70 -7.30 1.67 -12.50
C ILE A 70 -5.93 1.33 -11.91
N LEU A 71 -4.93 1.05 -12.75
CA LEU A 71 -3.58 0.73 -12.30
C LEU A 71 -2.93 1.91 -11.55
N LEU A 72 -3.10 3.14 -12.02
CA LEU A 72 -2.66 4.34 -11.32
C LEU A 72 -3.38 4.52 -9.97
N GLY A 73 -4.70 4.34 -9.94
CA GLY A 73 -5.49 4.45 -8.71
C GLY A 73 -5.04 3.46 -7.62
N HIS A 74 -4.57 2.28 -8.00
CA HIS A 74 -4.03 1.30 -7.05
C HIS A 74 -2.72 1.73 -6.38
N LEU A 75 -2.03 2.78 -6.85
CA LEU A 75 -0.87 3.35 -6.13
C LEU A 75 -1.28 3.97 -4.78
N PHE A 76 -2.58 4.14 -4.53
CA PHE A 76 -3.09 4.47 -3.20
C PHE A 76 -2.75 3.40 -2.16
N ALA A 77 -2.71 2.11 -2.52
CA ALA A 77 -2.38 1.04 -1.58
C ALA A 77 -0.95 1.14 -1.02
N PRO A 78 0.12 1.25 -1.85
CA PRO A 78 1.46 1.47 -1.33
C PRO A 78 1.60 2.81 -0.62
N LEU A 79 0.89 3.86 -1.04
CA LEU A 79 0.83 5.13 -0.29
C LEU A 79 0.30 4.91 1.13
N HIS A 80 -0.88 4.31 1.27
CA HIS A 80 -1.56 4.07 2.55
C HIS A 80 -0.75 3.15 3.47
N GLU A 81 -0.15 2.09 2.94
CA GLU A 81 0.66 1.20 3.78
C GLU A 81 1.98 1.86 4.22
N THR A 82 2.58 2.69 3.36
CA THR A 82 3.81 3.41 3.72
C THR A 82 3.56 4.60 4.65
N SER A 83 2.38 5.20 4.68
CA SER A 83 2.08 6.29 5.63
C SER A 83 2.08 5.81 7.08
N HIS A 84 1.74 4.55 7.34
CA HIS A 84 1.87 3.93 8.67
C HIS A 84 3.32 3.67 9.08
N GLY A 85 4.29 3.73 8.16
CA GLY A 85 5.71 3.49 8.45
C GLY A 85 6.06 2.02 8.72
N THR A 86 5.18 1.09 8.38
CA THR A 86 5.33 -0.35 8.65
C THR A 86 5.55 -1.19 7.39
N ALA A 87 5.30 -0.65 6.20
CA ALA A 87 5.43 -1.38 4.94
C ALA A 87 6.83 -1.98 4.73
N PHE A 88 7.87 -1.19 5.03
CA PHE A 88 9.27 -1.59 4.85
C PHE A 88 10.01 -1.67 6.18
N ARG A 89 11.05 -2.51 6.22
CA ARG A 89 12.02 -2.56 7.33
C ARG A 89 12.93 -1.34 7.29
N THR A 90 13.35 -0.94 6.08
CA THR A 90 14.28 0.16 5.86
C THR A 90 13.52 1.48 5.74
N ARG A 91 13.73 2.39 6.70
CA ARG A 91 12.92 3.60 6.85
C ARG A 91 12.98 4.56 5.66
N TRP A 92 14.16 4.76 5.05
CA TRP A 92 14.27 5.67 3.91
C TRP A 92 13.57 5.11 2.66
N ILE A 93 13.55 3.78 2.47
CA ILE A 93 12.79 3.14 1.38
C ILE A 93 11.30 3.42 1.57
N ASN A 94 10.81 3.26 2.79
CA ASN A 94 9.42 3.55 3.12
C ASN A 94 9.03 5.00 2.77
N GLU A 95 9.83 5.97 3.21
CA GLU A 95 9.59 7.39 2.92
C GLU A 95 9.71 7.68 1.42
N ALA A 96 10.68 7.08 0.72
CA ALA A 96 10.83 7.29 -0.73
C ALA A 96 9.60 6.78 -1.50
N VAL A 97 9.08 5.59 -1.15
CA VAL A 97 7.86 5.04 -1.76
C VAL A 97 6.64 5.89 -1.41
N LEU A 98 6.51 6.33 -0.17
CA LEU A 98 5.44 7.23 0.29
C LEU A 98 5.39 8.51 -0.55
N TRP A 99 6.53 9.21 -0.67
CA TRP A 99 6.62 10.45 -1.45
C TRP A 99 6.42 10.22 -2.93
N PHE A 100 7.04 9.19 -3.50
CA PHE A 100 6.90 8.87 -4.92
C PHE A 100 5.43 8.61 -5.29
N THR A 101 4.76 7.72 -4.56
CA THR A 101 3.36 7.38 -4.82
C THR A 101 2.45 8.58 -4.63
N GLY A 102 2.65 9.37 -3.55
CA GLY A 102 1.87 10.59 -3.28
C GLY A 102 2.01 11.65 -4.36
N VAL A 103 3.21 11.86 -4.90
CA VAL A 103 3.41 12.79 -6.03
C VAL A 103 2.69 12.28 -7.28
N VAL A 104 2.82 10.98 -7.60
CA VAL A 104 2.23 10.39 -8.83
C VAL A 104 0.70 10.48 -8.81
N ILE A 105 0.05 10.22 -7.67
CA ILE A 105 -1.41 10.27 -7.57
C ILE A 105 -1.96 11.60 -7.01
N ILE A 106 -1.10 12.61 -6.86
CA ILE A 106 -1.44 13.97 -6.41
C ILE A 106 -2.18 13.92 -5.05
N TRP A 107 -1.58 13.21 -4.10
CA TRP A 107 -2.17 13.02 -2.77
C TRP A 107 -1.14 13.30 -1.68
N PRO A 108 -1.48 14.12 -0.67
CA PRO A 108 -0.52 14.56 0.33
C PRO A 108 -0.12 13.38 1.25
N PRO A 109 1.16 12.99 1.28
CA PRO A 109 1.61 11.77 1.97
C PRO A 109 1.48 11.81 3.50
N ILE A 110 1.24 12.99 4.07
CA ILE A 110 1.20 13.19 5.53
C ILE A 110 -0.18 12.91 6.12
N TYR A 111 -1.25 12.94 5.31
CA TYR A 111 -2.61 12.87 5.82
C TYR A 111 -2.85 11.62 6.66
N PHE A 112 -2.49 10.43 6.15
CA PHE A 112 -2.65 9.15 6.84
C PHE A 112 -1.55 8.81 7.85
N ARG A 113 -0.59 9.69 8.09
CA ARG A 113 0.53 9.39 9.00
C ARG A 113 0.11 9.46 10.47
N TYR A 114 -0.96 10.18 10.76
CA TYR A 114 -1.43 10.48 12.12
C TYR A 114 -2.82 9.92 12.43
N ASP A 115 -3.39 9.15 11.50
CA ASP A 115 -4.63 8.39 11.69
C ASP A 115 -4.34 7.05 12.38
#